data_AF-A0A8J8EIT9-F1
#
_entry.id   AF-A0A8J8EIT9-F1
#
_cell.length_a   1.000
_cell.length_b   1.000
_cell.length_c   1.000
_cell.angle_alpha   90.00
_cell.angle_beta   90.00
_cell.angle_gamma   90.00
#
_symmetry.space_group_name_H-M   'P 1'
#
loop_
_entity.id
_entity.type
_entity.pdbx_description
1 polymer ?
#
loop_
_entity_poly.entity_id
_entity_poly.type
_entity_poly.pdbx_seq_one_letter_code
_entity_poly.pdbx_strand_id
1 'polypeptide(L)'
;MKGRVVLYTWGFILMTLIAALDFVLLVGRLIPVRGRWLPFILSLPIVGLGGYVGWVVGGGLGLSHDDALAMGTAVSVISGFLLLMFFLL
;
A
#
# COMPACT_ATOMS: atom_id res chain seq x y z
N MET A 1 17.69 9.19 13.11
CA MET A 1 17.12 8.00 12.40
C MET A 1 15.63 8.17 12.12
N LYS A 2 14.82 8.67 13.07
CA LYS A 2 13.36 8.87 12.91
C LYS A 2 12.90 9.58 11.63
N GLY A 3 13.58 10.67 11.20
CA GLY A 3 13.21 11.38 9.96
C GLY A 3 13.37 10.56 8.67
N ARG A 4 14.32 9.61 8.64
CA ARG A 4 14.51 8.72 7.48
C ARG A 4 13.38 7.69 7.38
N VAL A 5 12.93 7.16 8.51
CA VAL A 5 11.79 6.22 8.57
C VAL A 5 10.54 6.88 8.01
N VAL A 6 10.21 8.09 8.44
CA VAL A 6 9.03 8.82 7.95
C VAL A 6 9.10 9.03 6.43
N LEU A 7 10.25 9.45 5.91
CA LEU A 7 10.43 9.64 4.47
C LEU A 7 10.22 8.34 3.68
N TYR A 8 10.81 7.23 4.14
CA TYR A 8 10.63 5.94 3.47
C TYR A 8 9.19 5.46 3.56
N THR A 9 8.54 5.56 4.72
CA THR A 9 7.12 5.20 4.88
C THR A 9 6.25 5.95 3.88
N TRP A 10 6.43 7.27 3.71
CA TRP A 10 5.70 8.06 2.72
C TRP A 10 5.97 7.61 1.28
N GLY A 11 7.24 7.33 0.94
CA GLY A 11 7.60 6.79 -0.36
C GLY A 11 6.91 5.46 -0.67
N PHE A 12 6.88 4.55 0.32
CA PHE A 12 6.21 3.27 0.18
C PHE A 12 4.69 3.39 0.09
N ILE A 13 4.07 4.32 0.83
CA ILE A 13 2.64 4.62 0.69
C ILE A 13 2.34 5.04 -0.74
N LEU A 14 3.07 6.02 -1.28
CA LEU A 14 2.87 6.49 -2.65
C LEU A 14 3.05 5.39 -3.69
N MET A 15 4.11 4.59 -3.57
CA MET A 15 4.34 3.45 -4.48
C MET A 15 3.21 2.41 -4.39
N THR A 16 2.75 2.11 -3.17
CA THR A 16 1.65 1.16 -2.95
C THR A 16 0.35 1.66 -3.56
N LEU A 17 0.05 2.95 -3.42
CA LEU A 17 -1.14 3.57 -4.04
C LEU A 17 -1.09 3.46 -5.57
N ILE A 18 0.03 3.85 -6.18
CA ILE A 18 0.19 3.80 -7.63
C ILE A 18 0.05 2.35 -8.13
N ALA A 19 0.78 1.43 -7.51
CA ALA A 19 0.73 0.01 -7.89
C ALA A 19 -0.67 -0.59 -7.74
N ALA A 20 -1.40 -0.19 -6.68
CA ALA A 20 -2.74 -0.69 -6.44
C ALA A 20 -3.75 -0.15 -7.47
N LEU A 21 -3.65 1.13 -7.83
CA LEU A 21 -4.48 1.74 -8.88
C LEU A 21 -4.18 1.11 -10.24
N ASP A 22 -2.91 0.97 -10.60
CA ASP A 22 -2.50 0.33 -11.86
C ASP A 22 -2.99 -1.11 -11.94
N PHE A 23 -2.94 -1.86 -10.83
CA PHE A 23 -3.47 -3.21 -10.77
C PHE A 23 -4.98 -3.25 -10.99
N VAL A 24 -5.74 -2.37 -10.32
CA VAL A 24 -7.20 -2.28 -10.51
C VAL A 24 -7.54 -1.93 -11.95
N LEU A 25 -6.81 -0.99 -12.58
CA LEU A 25 -6.98 -0.63 -13.99
C LEU A 25 -6.66 -1.80 -14.92
N LEU A 26 -5.59 -2.55 -14.63
CA LEU A 26 -5.20 -3.73 -15.38
C LEU A 26 -6.28 -4.82 -15.31
N VAL A 27 -6.78 -5.12 -14.11
CA VAL A 27 -7.89 -6.09 -13.93
C VAL A 27 -9.15 -5.59 -14.62
N GLY A 28 -9.45 -4.29 -14.57
CA GLY A 28 -10.56 -3.66 -15.26
C GLY A 28 -10.54 -3.80 -16.78
N ARG A 29 -9.35 -4.02 -17.38
CA ARG A 29 -9.22 -4.35 -18.81
C ARG A 29 -9.55 -5.80 -19.12
N LEU A 30 -9.43 -6.70 -18.14
CA LEU A 30 -9.63 -8.14 -18.30
C LEU A 30 -11.06 -8.56 -17.95
N ILE A 31 -11.65 -7.96 -16.92
CA ILE A 31 -12.96 -8.33 -16.38
C ILE A 31 -13.73 -7.03 -16.10
N PRO A 32 -15.05 -6.95 -16.42
CA PRO A 32 -15.84 -5.77 -16.09
C PRO A 32 -15.91 -5.57 -14.57
N VAL A 33 -15.18 -4.56 -14.09
CA VAL A 33 -15.21 -4.14 -12.68
C VAL A 33 -16.49 -3.33 -12.45
N ARG A 34 -17.57 -4.03 -12.08
CA ARG A 34 -18.87 -3.42 -11.78
C ARG A 34 -19.10 -3.35 -10.27
N GLY A 35 -19.53 -2.18 -9.79
CA GLY A 35 -19.90 -1.95 -8.39
C GLY A 35 -18.90 -1.08 -7.64
N ARG A 36 -19.42 -0.22 -6.75
CA ARG A 36 -18.66 0.80 -6.01
C ARG A 36 -17.51 0.23 -5.17
N TRP A 37 -17.67 -0.98 -4.66
CA TRP A 37 -16.72 -1.61 -3.73
C TRP A 37 -15.70 -2.53 -4.42
N LEU A 38 -15.98 -2.98 -5.65
CA LEU A 38 -15.14 -3.95 -6.34
C LEU A 38 -13.72 -3.42 -6.65
N PRO A 39 -13.53 -2.17 -7.11
CA PRO A 39 -12.20 -1.58 -7.27
C PRO A 39 -11.38 -1.61 -5.98
N PHE A 40 -12.01 -1.29 -4.85
CA PHE A 40 -11.35 -1.31 -3.55
C PHE A 40 -10.93 -2.73 -3.15
N ILE A 41 -11.83 -3.71 -3.26
CA ILE A 41 -11.51 -5.11 -2.92
C ILE A 41 -10.35 -5.63 -3.78
N LEU A 42 -10.34 -5.31 -5.07
CA LEU A 42 -9.26 -5.69 -5.98
C LEU A 42 -7.92 -5.05 -5.63
N SER A 43 -7.92 -3.90 -4.97
CA SER A 43 -6.69 -3.22 -4.55
C SER A 43 -6.02 -3.86 -3.31
N LEU A 44 -6.79 -4.58 -2.48
CA LEU A 44 -6.32 -5.11 -1.18
C LEU A 44 -5.08 -6.02 -1.27
N PRO A 45 -4.93 -6.92 -2.25
CA PRO A 45 -3.72 -7.72 -2.39
C PRO A 45 -2.46 -6.87 -2.57
N ILE A 46 -2.56 -5.79 -3.37
CA ILE A 46 -1.43 -4.88 -3.59
C ILE A 46 -1.14 -4.04 -2.35
N VAL A 47 -2.18 -3.62 -1.63
CA VAL A 47 -2.02 -2.93 -0.33
C VAL A 47 -1.25 -3.81 0.66
N GLY A 48 -1.65 -5.08 0.80
CA GLY A 48 -0.96 -6.03 1.66
C GLY A 48 0.49 -6.30 1.24
N LEU A 49 0.73 -6.45 -0.07
CA LEU A 49 2.08 -6.58 -0.62
C LEU A 49 2.92 -5.33 -0.36
N GLY A 50 2.34 -4.13 -0.49
CA GLY A 50 3.02 -2.87 -0.20
C GLY A 50 3.55 -2.81 1.24
N GLY A 51 2.72 -3.19 2.21
CA GLY A 51 3.18 -3.27 3.60
C GLY A 51 4.22 -4.36 3.86
N TYR A 52 4.07 -5.54 3.23
CA TYR A 52 5.09 -6.59 3.31
C TYR A 52 6.44 -6.11 2.77
N VAL A 53 6.47 -5.49 1.59
CA VAL A 53 7.70 -4.93 1.01
C VAL A 53 8.25 -3.83 1.90
N GLY A 54 7.40 -2.95 2.46
CA GLY A 54 7.80 -1.92 3.41
C GLY A 54 8.50 -2.50 4.65
N TRP A 55 8.01 -3.61 5.18
CA TRP A 55 8.64 -4.32 6.29
C TRP A 55 10.00 -4.93 5.91
N VAL A 56 10.05 -5.68 4.81
CA VAL A 56 11.30 -6.34 4.34
C VAL A 56 12.38 -5.31 4.03
N VAL A 57 12.03 -4.24 3.31
CA VAL A 57 12.98 -3.17 2.97
C VAL A 57 13.35 -2.38 4.23
N GLY A 58 12.42 -2.12 5.14
CA GLY A 58 12.73 -1.52 6.44
C GLY A 58 13.80 -2.29 7.21
N GLY A 59 13.70 -3.62 7.26
CA GLY A 59 14.74 -4.48 7.82
C GLY A 59 16.07 -4.37 7.07
N GLY A 60 16.03 -4.38 5.74
CA GLY A 60 17.22 -4.20 4.89
C GLY A 60 17.90 -2.83 5.03
N LEU A 61 17.17 -1.80 5.46
CA LEU A 61 17.67 -0.45 5.75
C LEU A 61 18.28 -0.32 7.16
N GLY A 62 18.32 -1.42 7.93
CA GLY A 62 18.88 -1.46 9.28
C GLY A 62 17.95 -0.91 10.36
N LEU A 63 16.64 -0.88 10.11
CA LEU A 63 15.64 -0.60 11.14
C LEU A 63 15.55 -1.77 12.12
N SER A 64 15.14 -1.47 13.36
CA SER A 64 14.77 -2.52 14.31
C SER A 64 13.59 -3.33 13.76
N HIS A 65 13.43 -4.57 14.23
CA HIS A 65 12.30 -5.41 13.82
C HIS A 65 10.96 -4.70 14.04
N ASP A 66 10.81 -4.06 15.21
CA ASP A 66 9.59 -3.36 15.60
C ASP A 66 9.35 -2.12 14.73
N ASP A 67 10.39 -1.33 14.42
CA ASP A 67 10.28 -0.16 13.55
C ASP A 67 9.94 -0.55 12.10
N ALA A 68 10.55 -1.63 11.61
CA ALA A 68 10.29 -2.15 10.27
C ALA A 68 8.85 -2.71 10.15
N LEU A 69 8.39 -3.43 11.17
CA LEU A 69 7.02 -3.93 11.25
C LEU A 69 6.00 -2.79 11.35
N ALA A 70 6.30 -1.77 12.15
CA ALA A 70 5.48 -0.57 12.27
C ALA A 70 5.39 0.18 10.92
N MET A 71 6.51 0.31 10.22
CA MET A 71 6.55 0.89 8.87
C MET A 71 5.69 0.10 7.88
N GLY A 72 5.85 -1.23 7.80
CA GLY A 72 5.04 -2.06 6.91
C GLY A 72 3.54 -1.98 7.22
N THR A 73 3.19 -2.00 8.51
CA THR A 73 1.81 -1.84 8.97
C THR A 73 1.24 -0.47 8.58
N ALA A 74 2.01 0.60 8.80
CA ALA A 74 1.59 1.95 8.43
C ALA A 74 1.37 2.08 6.92
N VAL A 75 2.24 1.49 6.09
CA VAL A 75 2.09 1.46 4.63
C VAL A 75 0.77 0.78 4.23
N SER A 76 0.48 -0.41 4.76
CA SER A 76 -0.79 -1.11 4.47
C SER A 76 -2.02 -0.33 4.92
N VAL A 77 -2.03 0.13 6.17
CA VAL A 77 -3.21 0.79 6.75
C VAL A 77 -3.49 2.12 6.06
N ILE A 78 -2.47 2.96 5.89
CA ILE A 78 -2.65 4.28 5.28
C ILE A 78 -3.02 4.14 3.81
N SER A 79 -2.33 3.29 3.05
CA SER A 79 -2.65 3.10 1.63
C SER A 79 -4.04 2.51 1.44
N GLY A 80 -4.40 1.50 2.25
CA GLY A 80 -5.74 0.91 2.21
C GLY A 80 -6.83 1.92 2.55
N PHE A 81 -6.63 2.74 3.58
CA PHE A 81 -7.57 3.80 3.94
C PHE A 81 -7.71 4.85 2.83
N LEU A 82 -6.60 5.29 2.23
CA LEU A 82 -6.62 6.27 1.15
C LEU A 82 -7.31 5.71 -0.11
N LEU A 83 -7.09 4.45 -0.46
CA LEU A 83 -7.79 3.79 -1.57
C LEU A 83 -9.28 3.61 -1.28
N LEU A 84 -9.63 3.27 -0.04
CA LEU A 84 -11.01 3.19 0.40
C LEU A 84 -11.71 4.54 0.19
N MET A 85 -11.09 5.63 0.64
CA MET A 85 -11.61 6.97 0.42
C MET A 85 -11.70 7.29 -1.07
N PHE A 86 -10.65 7.01 -1.84
CA PHE A 86 -10.58 7.31 -3.27
C PHE A 86 -11.68 6.61 -4.08
N PHE A 87 -12.00 5.35 -3.80
CA PHE A 87 -13.04 4.62 -4.52
C PHE A 87 -14.46 4.86 -3.99
N LEU A 88 -14.60 5.36 -2.76
CA LEU A 88 -15.89 5.70 -2.19
C LEU A 88 -16.33 7.12 -2.50
N LEU A 89 -15.41 8.08 -2.65
CA LEU A 89 -15.71 9.45 -3.05
C LEU A 89 -16.07 9.53 -4.54
#